data_AF-B4CYD5-F1
#
_entry.id   AF-B4CYD5-F1
#
_cell.length_a   1.000
_cell.length_b   1.000
_cell.length_c   1.000
_cell.angle_alpha   90.00
_cell.angle_beta   90.00
_cell.angle_gamma   90.00
#
_symmetry.space_group_name_H-M   'P 1'
#
loop_
_entity.id
_entity.type
_entity.pdbx_description
1 polymer ?
#
loop_
_entity_poly.entity_id
_entity_poly.type
_entity_poly.pdbx_seq_one_letter_code
_entity_poly.pdbx_strand_id
1 'polypeptide(L)'
;MSQAAVVALTAASNVRPSKTGNVVSTQPQTLDLHTAIEHGQLSAEFRGNGRDTVRAILTNRTGGQLTVRVAGGQMFESGTNLVVVLRSGEVELRPGTPVEVTIQTAATRSANKFADRGYTLSYGTLPRLKPLLTYAQNHPELSTATLQTAVLALTENLPLSAVSKFSAAGADLPTHFDTSAFRVETGDIVHALLTLRAIGVRDGDLAMNIDPQLKVEAMIEPLTRPFAMRYYGITPATEWDYWKSELLSGDEATRHYALYGIARFYPDIALEMLPKWARETKMAEVFRISAIQALADTQRPEALPILEKLSDEFGSDTELGKAASNSAKFLNTSLAKLSANRTATVSFRSSVATSQFQ
;
A
#
# COMPACT_ATOMS: atom_id res chain seq x y z
N MET A 1 5.71 -20.43 17.44
CA MET A 1 5.32 -19.38 16.48
C MET A 1 3.86 -19.05 16.76
N SER A 2 3.61 -17.90 17.39
CA SER A 2 2.27 -17.49 17.85
C SER A 2 1.53 -16.84 16.68
N GLN A 3 0.41 -17.42 16.25
CA GLN A 3 -0.49 -16.80 15.28
C GLN A 3 -1.20 -15.61 15.94
N ALA A 4 -0.87 -14.41 15.48
CA ALA A 4 -1.67 -13.21 15.76
C ALA A 4 -3.00 -13.34 15.00
N ALA A 5 -4.08 -13.57 15.72
CA ALA A 5 -5.42 -13.62 15.17
C ALA A 5 -5.88 -12.18 14.81
N VAL A 6 -6.09 -11.93 13.52
CA VAL A 6 -6.97 -10.85 13.07
C VAL A 6 -8.39 -11.35 13.32
N VAL A 7 -9.01 -10.84 14.38
CA VAL A 7 -10.32 -11.29 14.83
C VAL A 7 -11.41 -10.56 14.03
N ALA A 8 -12.02 -11.26 13.08
CA ALA A 8 -13.43 -11.06 12.73
C ALA A 8 -14.23 -12.05 13.60
N LEU A 9 -15.05 -11.56 14.53
CA LEU A 9 -15.68 -12.35 15.59
C LEU A 9 -17.12 -12.74 15.20
N THR A 10 -17.34 -14.00 14.82
CA THR A 10 -18.67 -14.63 14.82
C THR A 10 -18.81 -15.47 16.09
N ALA A 11 -19.71 -15.06 16.99
CA ALA A 11 -20.01 -15.77 18.23
C ALA A 11 -21.05 -16.88 18.00
N ALA A 12 -20.73 -18.11 18.40
CA ALA A 12 -21.69 -19.22 18.50
C ALA A 12 -22.07 -19.42 19.98
N SER A 13 -23.34 -19.17 20.29
CA SER A 13 -23.91 -19.37 21.63
C SER A 13 -24.41 -20.80 21.81
N ASN A 14 -23.80 -21.55 22.73
CA ASN A 14 -24.35 -22.80 23.26
C ASN A 14 -24.81 -22.57 24.70
N VAL A 15 -26.12 -22.47 24.91
CA VAL A 15 -26.73 -22.30 26.24
C VAL A 15 -27.31 -23.63 26.72
N ARG A 16 -26.87 -24.10 27.89
CA ARG A 16 -27.58 -25.10 28.71
C ARG A 16 -28.30 -24.36 29.86
N PRO A 17 -29.52 -24.76 30.25
CA PRO A 17 -30.26 -24.09 31.31
C PRO A 17 -29.83 -24.60 32.69
N SER A 18 -29.58 -23.69 33.64
CA SER A 18 -29.46 -24.00 35.07
C SER A 18 -30.24 -22.99 35.93
N LYS A 19 -30.60 -23.47 37.13
CA LYS A 19 -31.69 -22.99 38.01
C LYS A 19 -31.54 -21.54 38.52
N THR A 20 -32.70 -20.92 38.68
CA THR A 20 -33.03 -19.60 39.23
C THR A 20 -32.48 -19.33 40.63
N GLY A 21 -31.43 -18.50 40.70
CA GLY A 21 -31.18 -17.53 41.78
C GLY A 21 -31.31 -16.12 41.19
N ASN A 22 -31.52 -15.09 42.02
CA ASN A 22 -31.63 -13.69 41.57
C ASN A 22 -30.39 -13.28 40.75
N VAL A 23 -30.48 -13.41 39.42
CA VAL A 23 -29.47 -12.93 38.47
C VAL A 23 -29.71 -11.43 38.38
N VAL A 24 -28.91 -10.65 39.10
CA VAL A 24 -28.69 -9.25 38.74
C VAL A 24 -28.24 -9.30 37.29
N SER A 25 -29.06 -8.79 36.38
CA SER A 25 -28.72 -8.74 34.97
C SER A 25 -27.55 -7.79 34.80
N THR A 26 -26.33 -8.32 34.88
CA THR A 26 -25.11 -7.64 34.47
C THR A 26 -25.15 -7.52 32.96
N GLN A 27 -25.89 -6.52 32.47
CA GLN A 27 -25.75 -6.09 31.09
C GLN A 27 -24.27 -5.72 30.87
N PRO A 28 -23.65 -6.19 29.77
CA PRO A 28 -22.29 -5.81 29.45
C PRO A 28 -22.21 -4.28 29.34
N GLN A 29 -21.34 -3.69 30.16
CA GLN A 29 -21.09 -2.25 30.11
C GLN A 29 -20.13 -1.97 28.97
N THR A 30 -20.54 -1.16 28.01
CA THR A 30 -19.65 -0.64 26.96
C THR A 30 -19.08 0.69 27.41
N LEU A 31 -17.75 0.79 27.52
CA LEU A 31 -17.04 2.00 27.93
C LEU A 31 -15.94 2.35 26.92
N ASP A 32 -15.71 3.65 26.70
CA ASP A 32 -14.54 4.12 25.96
C ASP A 32 -13.25 3.81 26.73
N LEU A 33 -12.20 3.41 25.99
CA LEU A 33 -10.89 3.01 26.53
C LEU A 33 -10.35 4.05 27.52
N HIS A 34 -10.47 5.33 27.14
CA HIS A 34 -9.99 6.44 27.94
C HIS A 34 -10.71 6.53 29.29
N THR A 35 -12.05 6.58 29.25
CA THR A 35 -12.91 6.66 30.43
C THR A 35 -12.72 5.45 31.35
N ALA A 36 -12.57 4.24 30.78
CA ALA A 36 -12.36 3.02 31.56
C ALA A 36 -11.03 3.04 32.34
N ILE A 37 -9.98 3.62 31.78
CA ILE A 37 -8.67 3.77 32.44
C ILE A 37 -8.72 4.88 33.49
N GLU A 38 -9.31 6.03 33.16
CA GLU A 38 -9.44 7.18 34.06
C GLU A 38 -10.23 6.81 35.33
N HIS A 39 -11.32 6.05 35.19
CA HIS A 39 -12.13 5.58 36.32
C HIS A 39 -11.52 4.37 37.06
N GLY A 40 -10.33 3.90 36.69
CA GLY A 40 -9.65 2.77 37.32
C GLY A 40 -10.33 1.41 37.10
N GLN A 41 -11.28 1.33 36.16
CA GLN A 41 -11.99 0.10 35.80
C GLN A 41 -11.15 -0.81 34.90
N LEU A 42 -10.16 -0.23 34.22
CA LEU A 42 -9.25 -0.92 33.30
C LEU A 42 -7.79 -0.60 33.63
N SER A 43 -6.94 -1.62 33.69
CA SER A 43 -5.49 -1.48 33.60
C SER A 43 -5.05 -1.65 32.15
N ALA A 44 -4.18 -0.79 31.64
CA ALA A 44 -3.65 -0.93 30.29
C ALA A 44 -2.14 -0.66 30.23
N GLU A 45 -1.42 -1.49 29.50
CA GLU A 45 -0.04 -1.25 29.08
C GLU A 45 0.01 -1.17 27.55
N PHE A 46 0.61 -0.10 27.01
CA PHE A 46 0.70 0.10 25.56
C PHE A 46 2.16 0.08 25.12
N ARG A 47 2.48 -0.76 24.12
CA ARG A 47 3.79 -0.79 23.45
C ARG A 47 3.59 -0.75 21.94
N GLY A 48 4.36 0.07 21.24
CA GLY A 48 4.21 0.23 19.80
C GLY A 48 5.51 0.56 19.12
N ASN A 49 5.55 0.36 17.81
CA ASN A 49 6.72 0.69 16.99
C ASN A 49 6.77 2.17 16.54
N GLY A 50 5.71 2.93 16.88
CA GLY A 50 5.58 4.35 16.59
C GLY A 50 5.04 4.71 15.22
N ARG A 51 4.50 3.74 14.47
CA ARG A 51 3.90 3.98 13.15
C ARG A 51 2.60 3.22 12.99
N ASP A 52 2.70 1.94 12.66
CA ASP A 52 1.60 1.11 12.14
C ASP A 52 0.82 0.37 13.22
N THR A 53 1.43 0.05 14.35
CA THR A 53 0.78 -0.73 15.40
C THR A 53 1.13 -0.30 16.82
N VAL A 54 0.12 -0.38 17.69
CA VAL A 54 0.24 -0.34 19.15
C VAL A 54 -0.38 -1.63 19.70
N ARG A 55 0.42 -2.41 20.41
CA ARG A 55 0.00 -3.57 21.20
C ARG A 55 -0.44 -3.09 22.58
N ALA A 56 -1.64 -3.48 22.98
CA ALA A 56 -2.23 -3.15 24.27
C ALA A 56 -2.44 -4.42 25.08
N ILE A 57 -1.99 -4.45 26.34
CA ILE A 57 -2.36 -5.47 27.31
C ILE A 57 -3.42 -4.86 28.23
N LEU A 58 -4.65 -5.33 28.12
CA LEU A 58 -5.82 -4.78 28.81
C LEU A 58 -6.29 -5.74 29.91
N THR A 59 -6.45 -5.26 31.13
CA THR A 59 -6.92 -6.07 32.27
C THR A 59 -8.12 -5.39 32.93
N ASN A 60 -9.29 -6.04 32.85
CA ASN A 60 -10.52 -5.57 33.51
C ASN A 60 -10.40 -5.72 35.03
N ARG A 61 -10.51 -4.61 35.76
CA ARG A 61 -10.44 -4.55 37.23
C ARG A 61 -11.82 -4.62 37.90
N THR A 62 -12.90 -4.61 37.13
CA THR A 62 -14.26 -4.73 37.65
C THR A 62 -14.63 -6.18 37.93
N GLY A 63 -15.69 -6.40 38.70
CA GLY A 63 -16.23 -7.74 38.97
C GLY A 63 -17.11 -8.31 37.84
N GLY A 64 -17.44 -7.52 36.81
CA GLY A 64 -18.33 -7.89 35.72
C GLY A 64 -17.64 -7.91 34.35
N GLN A 65 -18.29 -8.50 33.35
CA GLN A 65 -17.82 -8.41 31.96
C GLN A 65 -17.85 -6.95 31.49
N LEU A 66 -16.76 -6.50 30.87
CA LEU A 66 -16.60 -5.14 30.36
C LEU A 66 -16.29 -5.19 28.86
N THR A 67 -17.01 -4.41 28.06
CA THR A 67 -16.68 -4.20 26.65
C THR A 67 -16.01 -2.85 26.51
N VAL A 68 -14.76 -2.84 26.07
CA VAL A 68 -13.98 -1.61 25.91
C VAL A 68 -13.93 -1.21 24.45
N ARG A 69 -14.36 0.00 24.14
CA ARG A 69 -14.29 0.60 22.81
C ARG A 69 -13.01 1.42 22.66
N VAL A 70 -12.22 1.12 21.64
CA VAL A 70 -11.10 1.94 21.19
C VAL A 70 -11.61 2.79 20.03
N ALA A 71 -11.76 4.09 20.23
CA ALA A 71 -12.27 5.00 19.20
C ALA A 71 -11.21 5.25 18.11
N GLY A 72 -11.67 5.32 16.84
CA GLY A 72 -10.85 5.85 15.76
C GLY A 72 -10.54 7.32 16.02
N GLY A 73 -9.27 7.71 15.88
CA GLY A 73 -8.79 9.04 16.26
C GLY A 73 -8.23 9.14 17.68
N GLN A 74 -8.33 8.09 18.50
CA GLN A 74 -7.63 8.04 19.79
C GLN A 74 -6.12 8.19 19.55
N MET A 75 -5.49 9.05 20.34
CA MET A 75 -4.06 9.33 20.20
C MET A 75 -3.24 8.63 21.29
N PHE A 76 -2.05 8.20 20.91
CA PHE A 76 -1.03 7.66 21.81
C PHE A 76 0.28 8.43 21.64
N GLU A 77 0.95 8.74 22.74
CA GLU A 77 2.20 9.50 22.75
C GLU A 77 3.35 8.77 23.47
N SER A 78 4.58 9.00 22.99
CA SER A 78 5.81 8.50 23.59
C SER A 78 6.95 9.49 23.31
N GLY A 79 7.13 10.46 24.21
CA GLY A 79 8.07 11.57 24.00
C GLY A 79 7.67 12.42 22.80
N THR A 80 8.47 12.41 21.74
CA THR A 80 8.17 13.14 20.48
C THR A 80 7.32 12.33 19.51
N ASN A 81 7.14 11.02 19.73
CA ASN A 81 6.34 10.18 18.85
C ASN A 81 4.87 10.34 19.19
N LEU A 82 4.06 10.54 18.16
CA LEU A 82 2.61 10.65 18.29
C LEU A 82 1.93 9.82 17.20
N VAL A 83 1.08 8.89 17.62
CA VAL A 83 0.32 8.02 16.70
C VAL A 83 -1.18 8.16 16.95
N VAL A 84 -1.97 7.91 15.91
CA VAL A 84 -3.43 7.98 15.93
C VAL A 84 -4.02 6.63 15.55
N VAL A 85 -5.07 6.20 16.25
CA VAL A 85 -5.82 4.98 15.91
C VAL A 85 -6.58 5.19 14.61
N LEU A 86 -6.36 4.29 13.65
CA LEU A 86 -6.96 4.39 12.31
C LEU A 86 -8.42 3.92 12.29
N ARG A 87 -8.71 2.82 12.99
CA ARG A 87 -10.01 2.15 12.98
C ARG A 87 -10.53 1.92 14.39
N SER A 88 -11.83 2.13 14.59
CA SER A 88 -12.44 1.82 15.89
C SER A 88 -12.56 0.31 16.07
N GLY A 89 -12.39 -0.16 17.29
CA GLY A 89 -12.55 -1.57 17.65
C GLY A 89 -13.18 -1.71 19.02
N GLU A 90 -13.74 -2.88 19.29
CA GLU A 90 -14.29 -3.25 20.59
C GLU A 90 -13.62 -4.53 21.09
N VAL A 91 -13.39 -4.61 22.40
CA VAL A 91 -12.73 -5.74 23.03
C VAL A 91 -13.53 -6.14 24.26
N GLU A 92 -13.97 -7.40 24.29
CA GLU A 92 -14.63 -7.95 25.47
C GLU A 92 -13.59 -8.47 26.47
N LEU A 93 -13.69 -8.00 27.71
CA LEU A 93 -12.76 -8.31 28.78
C LEU A 93 -13.47 -9.00 29.94
N ARG A 94 -13.00 -10.20 30.27
CA ARG A 94 -13.44 -10.92 31.48
C ARG A 94 -12.73 -10.34 32.72
N PRO A 95 -13.36 -10.35 33.91
CA PRO A 95 -12.76 -9.89 35.16
C PRO A 95 -11.39 -10.52 35.41
N GLY A 96 -10.38 -9.70 35.72
CA GLY A 96 -9.05 -10.14 36.15
C GLY A 96 -8.15 -10.79 35.09
N THR A 97 -8.67 -11.12 33.90
CA THR A 97 -7.88 -11.76 32.84
C THR A 97 -7.27 -10.71 31.91
N PRO A 98 -5.93 -10.67 31.77
CA PRO A 98 -5.28 -9.81 30.77
C PRO A 98 -5.58 -10.31 29.35
N VAL A 99 -5.92 -9.39 28.46
CA VAL A 99 -6.14 -9.66 27.03
C VAL A 99 -5.19 -8.79 26.21
N GLU A 100 -4.46 -9.42 25.30
CA GLU A 100 -3.59 -8.73 24.35
C GLU A 100 -4.36 -8.35 23.08
N VAL A 101 -4.25 -7.09 22.67
CA VAL A 101 -4.94 -6.53 21.52
C VAL A 101 -3.93 -5.79 20.64
N THR A 102 -4.03 -5.96 19.33
CA THR A 102 -3.26 -5.17 18.36
C THR A 102 -4.14 -4.07 17.79
N ILE A 103 -3.73 -2.82 17.99
CA ILE A 103 -4.43 -1.62 17.53
C ILE A 103 -3.69 -1.07 16.31
N GLN A 104 -4.40 -0.90 15.19
CA GLN A 104 -3.84 -0.28 13.98
C GLN A 104 -3.73 1.23 14.16
N THR A 105 -2.52 1.76 13.96
CA THR A 105 -2.24 3.19 14.12
C THR A 105 -1.57 3.77 12.88
N ALA A 106 -1.49 5.10 12.83
CA ALA A 106 -0.61 5.82 11.94
C ALA A 106 0.19 6.88 12.71
N ALA A 107 1.46 7.05 12.37
CA ALA A 107 2.26 8.19 12.76
C ALA A 107 1.64 9.49 12.25
N THR A 108 1.59 10.49 13.12
CA THR A 108 1.08 11.83 12.77
C THR A 108 2.16 12.76 12.23
N ARG A 109 3.43 12.32 12.31
CA ARG A 109 4.62 13.04 11.87
C ARG A 109 5.63 12.06 11.26
N SER A 110 6.31 12.50 10.22
CA SER A 110 7.38 11.77 9.54
C SER A 110 8.58 11.55 10.45
N ALA A 111 8.86 12.50 11.34
CA ALA A 111 9.92 12.42 12.35
C ALA A 111 9.69 11.37 13.46
N ASN A 112 8.55 10.65 13.46
CA ASN A 112 8.33 9.56 14.40
C ASN A 112 9.42 8.49 14.25
N LYS A 113 10.14 8.22 15.34
CA LYS A 113 11.21 7.21 15.37
C LYS A 113 10.61 5.81 15.38
N PHE A 114 11.08 4.96 14.47
CA PHE A 114 10.69 3.56 14.43
C PHE A 114 11.45 2.76 15.48
N ALA A 115 10.81 2.51 16.62
CA ALA A 115 11.36 1.75 17.73
C ALA A 115 10.23 1.24 18.63
N ASP A 116 10.40 0.06 19.21
CA ASP A 116 9.48 -0.43 20.23
C ASP A 116 9.60 0.40 21.52
N ARG A 117 8.52 1.07 21.90
CA ARG A 117 8.46 2.01 23.03
C ARG A 117 7.14 1.87 23.78
N GLY A 118 7.16 2.21 25.07
CA GLY A 118 5.94 2.39 25.85
C GLY A 118 5.20 3.65 25.41
N TYR A 119 3.89 3.55 25.27
CA TYR A 119 3.00 4.66 24.92
C TYR A 119 2.01 4.95 26.06
N THR A 120 1.58 6.20 26.16
CA THR A 120 0.47 6.64 27.02
C THR A 120 -0.66 7.17 26.16
N LEU A 121 -1.89 7.10 26.67
CA LEU A 121 -3.04 7.75 26.02
C LEU A 121 -2.85 9.26 26.06
N SER A 122 -3.09 9.91 24.93
CA SER A 122 -3.08 11.37 24.80
C SER A 122 -4.51 11.89 24.67
N TYR A 123 -4.77 13.05 25.27
CA TYR A 123 -6.02 13.82 25.11
C TYR A 123 -6.01 14.67 23.83
N GLY A 124 -4.91 14.66 23.09
CA GLY A 124 -4.80 15.36 21.83
C GLY A 124 -5.88 14.95 20.84
N THR A 125 -6.28 15.88 19.99
CA THR A 125 -7.13 15.60 18.83
C THR A 125 -6.51 16.20 17.58
N LEU A 126 -6.76 15.57 16.44
CA LEU A 126 -6.39 16.09 15.13
C LEU A 126 -7.65 16.26 14.27
N PRO A 127 -8.36 17.40 14.40
CA PRO A 127 -9.63 17.62 13.70
C PRO A 127 -9.53 17.44 12.19
N ARG A 128 -8.38 17.78 11.59
CA ARG A 128 -8.12 17.60 10.15
C ARG A 128 -8.17 16.13 9.70
N LEU A 129 -7.94 15.18 10.60
CA LEU A 129 -8.01 13.74 10.29
C LEU A 129 -9.42 13.17 10.41
N LYS A 130 -10.37 13.90 11.01
CA LYS A 130 -11.73 13.38 11.26
C LYS A 130 -12.42 12.85 9.98
N PRO A 131 -12.43 13.57 8.84
CA PRO A 131 -13.04 13.05 7.62
C PRO A 131 -12.37 11.76 7.11
N LEU A 132 -11.03 11.69 7.17
CA LEU A 132 -10.26 10.51 6.78
C LEU A 132 -10.59 9.31 7.67
N LEU A 133 -10.61 9.51 8.99
CA LEU A 133 -10.88 8.44 9.96
C LEU A 133 -12.31 7.93 9.85
N THR A 134 -13.29 8.80 9.60
CA THR A 134 -14.68 8.40 9.31
C THR A 134 -14.76 7.59 8.01
N TYR A 135 -14.08 8.04 6.95
CA TYR A 135 -14.02 7.32 5.68
C TYR A 135 -13.40 5.92 5.86
N ALA A 136 -12.29 5.82 6.61
CA ALA A 136 -11.56 4.58 6.83
C ALA A 136 -12.35 3.52 7.62
N GLN A 137 -13.35 3.89 8.43
CA GLN A 137 -14.23 2.91 9.09
C GLN A 137 -15.10 2.16 8.09
N ASN A 138 -15.53 2.84 7.03
CA ASN A 138 -16.43 2.27 6.02
C ASN A 138 -15.66 1.61 4.86
N HIS A 139 -14.32 1.68 4.88
CA HIS A 139 -13.44 1.15 3.82
C HIS A 139 -12.33 0.27 4.46
N PRO A 140 -12.70 -0.94 4.94
CA PRO A 140 -11.76 -1.88 5.57
C PRO A 140 -10.68 -2.38 4.60
N GLU A 141 -10.90 -2.28 3.29
CA GLU A 141 -9.95 -2.67 2.24
C GLU A 141 -8.74 -1.73 2.12
N LEU A 142 -8.80 -0.51 2.69
CA LEU A 142 -7.66 0.41 2.69
C LEU A 142 -6.50 -0.18 3.52
N SER A 143 -5.31 -0.23 2.93
CA SER A 143 -4.11 -0.70 3.62
C SER A 143 -3.66 0.29 4.70
N THR A 144 -2.91 -0.20 5.69
CA THR A 144 -2.28 0.68 6.69
C THR A 144 -1.30 1.66 6.04
N ALA A 145 -0.59 1.25 4.98
CA ALA A 145 0.33 2.11 4.24
C ALA A 145 -0.38 3.25 3.50
N THR A 146 -1.52 2.96 2.87
CA THR A 146 -2.42 3.94 2.25
C THR A 146 -2.90 4.96 3.30
N LEU A 147 -3.42 4.49 4.44
CA LEU A 147 -3.92 5.36 5.50
C LEU A 147 -2.80 6.19 6.15
N GLN A 148 -1.64 5.60 6.39
CA GLN A 148 -0.46 6.30 6.90
C GLN A 148 -0.01 7.41 5.95
N THR A 149 0.00 7.14 4.64
CA THR A 149 0.33 8.14 3.61
C THR A 149 -0.68 9.29 3.60
N ALA A 150 -1.98 8.98 3.68
CA ALA A 150 -3.04 9.99 3.77
C ALA A 150 -2.96 10.82 5.06
N VAL A 151 -2.64 10.21 6.20
CA VAL A 151 -2.43 10.93 7.46
C VAL A 151 -1.29 11.93 7.34
N LEU A 152 -0.13 11.51 6.82
CA LEU A 152 1.03 12.40 6.67
C LEU A 152 0.81 13.50 5.62
N ALA A 153 0.04 13.21 4.57
CA ALA A 153 -0.41 14.23 3.62
C ALA A 153 -1.23 15.33 4.31
N LEU A 154 -2.14 14.96 5.22
CA LEU A 154 -3.00 15.89 5.94
C LEU A 154 -2.27 16.65 7.06
N THR A 155 -1.31 16.01 7.74
CA THR A 155 -0.62 16.61 8.89
C THR A 155 0.61 17.42 8.50
N GLU A 156 1.39 16.96 7.53
CA GLU A 156 2.69 17.56 7.16
C GLU A 156 2.78 17.96 5.68
N ASN A 157 1.83 17.54 4.84
CA ASN A 157 1.85 17.78 3.39
C ASN A 157 3.17 17.35 2.74
N LEU A 158 3.61 16.12 3.03
CA LEU A 158 4.90 15.61 2.56
C LEU A 158 4.98 15.57 1.02
N PRO A 159 6.14 15.94 0.44
CA PRO A 159 6.38 15.76 -0.99
C PRO A 159 6.52 14.28 -1.35
N LEU A 160 6.33 13.96 -2.63
CA LEU A 160 6.42 12.59 -3.14
C LEU A 160 7.76 11.93 -2.80
N SER A 161 8.87 12.66 -3.00
CA SER A 161 10.23 12.19 -2.74
C SER A 161 10.48 11.78 -1.28
N ALA A 162 9.65 12.23 -0.34
CA ALA A 162 9.71 11.81 1.05
C ALA A 162 9.04 10.45 1.26
N VAL A 163 8.00 10.09 0.50
CA VAL A 163 7.19 8.88 0.77
C VAL A 163 7.38 7.76 -0.24
N SER A 164 7.81 8.04 -1.47
CA SER A 164 7.91 7.02 -2.53
C SER A 164 9.06 6.04 -2.33
N LYS A 165 8.83 4.76 -2.65
CA LYS A 165 9.90 3.76 -2.80
C LYS A 165 10.70 3.88 -4.09
N PHE A 166 10.05 4.31 -5.17
CA PHE A 166 10.77 4.58 -6.41
C PHE A 166 11.62 5.84 -6.26
N SER A 167 12.78 5.82 -6.92
CA SER A 167 13.71 6.95 -6.97
C SER A 167 13.04 8.10 -7.72
N ALA A 168 12.53 9.07 -6.99
CA ALA A 168 12.03 10.29 -7.58
C ALA A 168 13.18 11.06 -8.26
N ALA A 169 12.92 11.71 -9.39
CA ALA A 169 13.88 12.62 -9.99
C ALA A 169 14.30 13.70 -8.97
N GLY A 170 15.59 13.82 -8.68
CA GLY A 170 16.10 14.72 -7.64
C GLY A 170 16.01 14.20 -6.20
N ALA A 171 15.81 12.89 -5.99
CA ALA A 171 15.86 12.26 -4.67
C ALA A 171 17.20 12.46 -3.93
N ASP A 172 18.26 12.84 -4.65
CA ASP A 172 19.58 13.17 -4.09
C ASP A 172 19.63 14.54 -3.41
N LEU A 173 18.58 15.35 -3.50
CA LEU A 173 18.50 16.64 -2.81
C LEU A 173 18.27 16.39 -1.31
N PRO A 174 19.05 17.05 -0.41
CA PRO A 174 18.86 16.93 1.03
C PRO A 174 17.43 17.33 1.41
N THR A 175 16.66 16.38 1.96
CA THR A 175 15.34 16.67 2.51
C THR A 175 15.44 16.80 4.03
N HIS A 176 14.69 17.73 4.62
CA HIS A 176 14.59 17.85 6.08
C HIS A 176 13.68 16.76 6.69
N PHE A 177 13.06 15.91 5.87
CA PHE A 177 12.15 14.86 6.31
C PHE A 177 12.92 13.53 6.45
N ASP A 178 13.04 13.01 7.67
CA ASP A 178 13.58 11.66 7.89
C ASP A 178 12.47 10.62 7.69
N THR A 179 12.25 10.25 6.43
CA THR A 179 11.30 9.21 6.02
C THR A 179 11.97 7.90 5.65
N SER A 180 13.25 7.72 6.01
CA SER A 180 14.02 6.51 5.71
C SER A 180 13.29 5.22 6.11
N ALA A 181 12.55 5.25 7.22
CA ALA A 181 11.79 4.12 7.72
C ALA A 181 10.35 4.00 7.15
N PHE A 182 9.86 4.96 6.32
CA PHE A 182 8.51 4.93 5.75
C PHE A 182 8.57 5.30 4.27
N ARG A 183 8.78 4.27 3.45
CA ARG A 183 8.64 4.33 2.00
C ARG A 183 7.50 3.42 1.58
N VAL A 184 6.61 3.91 0.72
CA VAL A 184 5.41 3.21 0.25
C VAL A 184 5.45 2.94 -1.25
N GLU A 185 4.71 1.92 -1.66
CA GLU A 185 4.55 1.56 -3.07
C GLU A 185 3.69 2.59 -3.79
N THR A 186 3.88 2.71 -5.11
CA THR A 186 3.11 3.61 -5.98
C THR A 186 1.60 3.41 -5.83
N GLY A 187 1.15 2.16 -5.73
CA GLY A 187 -0.25 1.83 -5.47
C GLY A 187 -0.80 2.47 -4.20
N ASP A 188 -0.11 2.36 -3.07
CA ASP A 188 -0.56 2.94 -1.79
C ASP A 188 -0.66 4.47 -1.86
N ILE A 189 0.24 5.12 -2.60
CA ILE A 189 0.21 6.58 -2.81
C ILE A 189 -1.04 6.98 -3.61
N VAL A 190 -1.32 6.29 -4.71
CA VAL A 190 -2.51 6.56 -5.55
C VAL A 190 -3.81 6.29 -4.79
N HIS A 191 -3.86 5.21 -4.01
CA HIS A 191 -5.01 4.92 -3.15
C HIS A 191 -5.19 5.98 -2.06
N ALA A 192 -4.10 6.50 -1.48
CA ALA A 192 -4.16 7.60 -0.52
C ALA A 192 -4.72 8.87 -1.19
N LEU A 193 -4.25 9.21 -2.38
CA LEU A 193 -4.74 10.35 -3.16
C LEU A 193 -6.23 10.23 -3.52
N LEU A 194 -6.68 9.05 -3.98
CA LEU A 194 -8.10 8.79 -4.23
C LEU A 194 -8.93 8.94 -2.95
N THR A 195 -8.42 8.45 -1.82
CA THR A 195 -9.08 8.57 -0.51
C THR A 195 -9.20 10.03 -0.09
N LEU A 196 -8.11 10.80 -0.22
CA LEU A 196 -8.07 12.24 0.10
C LEU A 196 -9.05 13.04 -0.77
N ARG A 197 -9.12 12.74 -2.07
CA ARG A 197 -10.10 13.35 -2.98
C ARG A 197 -11.54 12.99 -2.58
N ALA A 198 -11.79 11.73 -2.21
CA ALA A 198 -13.12 11.27 -1.81
C ALA A 198 -13.64 11.95 -0.54
N ILE A 199 -12.75 12.38 0.36
CA ILE A 199 -13.10 13.17 1.56
C ILE A 199 -13.06 14.70 1.33
N GLY A 200 -12.90 15.14 0.07
CA GLY A 200 -13.01 16.55 -0.33
C GLY A 200 -11.70 17.35 -0.26
N VAL A 201 -10.54 16.70 -0.10
CA VAL A 201 -9.25 17.39 -0.18
C VAL A 201 -8.96 17.71 -1.64
N ARG A 202 -8.55 18.95 -1.92
CA ARG A 202 -8.23 19.39 -3.28
C ARG A 202 -6.82 18.93 -3.64
N ASP A 203 -6.69 18.47 -4.87
CA ASP A 203 -5.43 17.99 -5.45
C ASP A 203 -4.29 19.03 -5.39
N GLY A 204 -4.60 20.32 -5.54
CA GLY A 204 -3.62 21.41 -5.44
C GLY A 204 -3.14 21.70 -4.01
N ASP A 205 -3.81 21.16 -2.99
CA ASP A 205 -3.38 21.30 -1.59
C ASP A 205 -2.34 20.21 -1.21
N LEU A 206 -2.09 19.23 -2.08
CA LEU A 206 -1.27 18.05 -1.82
C LEU A 206 0.08 18.11 -2.54
N ALA A 207 1.17 18.21 -1.79
CA ALA A 207 2.52 18.30 -2.35
C ALA A 207 2.91 17.06 -3.18
N MET A 208 2.46 15.87 -2.79
CA MET A 208 2.74 14.63 -3.52
C MET A 208 2.07 14.53 -4.90
N ASN A 209 1.09 15.38 -5.21
CA ASN A 209 0.39 15.39 -6.49
C ASN A 209 1.02 16.34 -7.53
N ILE A 210 2.06 17.09 -7.14
CA ILE A 210 2.75 18.03 -8.04
C ILE A 210 3.73 17.30 -8.96
N ASP A 211 4.21 16.13 -8.56
CA ASP A 211 5.30 15.44 -9.24
C ASP A 211 4.78 14.60 -10.45
N PRO A 212 5.24 14.91 -11.68
CA PRO A 212 4.80 14.20 -12.88
C PRO A 212 5.21 12.73 -12.89
N GLN A 213 6.26 12.33 -12.16
CA GLN A 213 6.74 10.95 -12.13
C GLN A 213 5.71 10.00 -11.52
N LEU A 214 4.98 10.42 -10.48
CA LEU A 214 3.97 9.57 -9.85
C LEU A 214 2.92 9.12 -10.86
N LYS A 215 2.49 10.01 -11.75
CA LYS A 215 1.49 9.71 -12.77
C LYS A 215 2.00 8.63 -13.73
N VAL A 216 3.24 8.77 -14.19
CA VAL A 216 3.85 7.83 -15.14
C VAL A 216 4.08 6.46 -14.48
N GLU A 217 4.68 6.41 -13.30
CA GLU A 217 4.91 5.19 -12.53
C GLU A 217 3.60 4.43 -12.26
N ALA A 218 2.58 5.16 -11.80
CA ALA A 218 1.27 4.60 -11.49
C ALA A 218 0.57 4.02 -12.72
N MET A 219 0.79 4.62 -13.90
CA MET A 219 0.23 4.16 -15.16
C MET A 219 0.99 2.97 -15.75
N ILE A 220 2.29 2.80 -15.46
CA ILE A 220 3.10 1.66 -15.93
C ILE A 220 2.77 0.39 -15.14
N GLU A 221 2.55 0.52 -13.83
CA GLU A 221 2.29 -0.62 -12.95
C GLU A 221 0.88 -1.21 -13.17
N PRO A 222 0.74 -2.50 -13.59
CA PRO A 222 -0.55 -3.06 -13.98
C PRO A 222 -1.63 -3.05 -12.90
N LEU A 223 -1.23 -3.28 -11.64
CA LEU A 223 -2.16 -3.34 -10.51
C LEU A 223 -2.61 -1.95 -10.06
N THR A 224 -1.76 -0.95 -10.24
CA THR A 224 -2.03 0.45 -9.87
C THR A 224 -2.75 1.21 -10.99
N ARG A 225 -2.51 0.84 -12.25
CA ARG A 225 -3.03 1.53 -13.44
C ARG A 225 -4.53 1.81 -13.42
N PRO A 226 -5.45 0.88 -13.07
CA PRO A 226 -6.88 1.19 -13.03
C PRO A 226 -7.22 2.34 -12.06
N PHE A 227 -6.54 2.39 -10.92
CA PHE A 227 -6.70 3.44 -9.91
C PHE A 227 -6.07 4.75 -10.38
N ALA A 228 -4.90 4.68 -11.03
CA ALA A 228 -4.25 5.83 -11.65
C ALA A 228 -5.13 6.45 -12.73
N MET A 229 -5.68 5.64 -13.63
CA MET A 229 -6.62 6.07 -14.67
C MET A 229 -7.82 6.80 -14.07
N ARG A 230 -8.45 6.23 -13.04
CA ARG A 230 -9.55 6.87 -12.31
C ARG A 230 -9.12 8.19 -11.65
N TYR A 231 -7.93 8.23 -11.05
CA TYR A 231 -7.43 9.42 -10.37
C TYR A 231 -7.10 10.54 -11.37
N TYR A 232 -6.44 10.24 -12.48
CA TYR A 232 -6.03 11.25 -13.47
C TYR A 232 -7.06 11.51 -14.57
N GLY A 233 -8.24 10.89 -14.50
CA GLY A 233 -9.28 11.06 -15.51
C GLY A 233 -8.92 10.48 -16.89
N ILE A 234 -8.04 9.48 -16.93
CA ILE A 234 -7.64 8.80 -18.17
C ILE A 234 -8.62 7.66 -18.41
N THR A 235 -9.24 7.65 -19.59
CA THR A 235 -10.12 6.58 -20.03
C THR A 235 -9.38 5.62 -20.97
N PRO A 236 -9.88 4.39 -21.19
CA PRO A 236 -9.30 3.50 -22.21
C PRO A 236 -9.20 4.12 -23.60
N ALA A 237 -10.11 5.03 -23.96
CA ALA A 237 -10.11 5.72 -25.25
C ALA A 237 -9.02 6.80 -25.35
N THR A 238 -8.65 7.43 -24.24
CA THR A 238 -7.68 8.55 -24.20
C THR A 238 -6.30 8.12 -23.72
N GLU A 239 -6.14 6.87 -23.32
CA GLU A 239 -4.89 6.37 -22.75
C GLU A 239 -3.73 6.39 -23.76
N TRP A 240 -4.00 6.04 -25.01
CA TRP A 240 -2.99 6.11 -26.05
C TRP A 240 -2.48 7.55 -26.25
N ASP A 241 -3.39 8.52 -26.26
CA ASP A 241 -3.04 9.94 -26.36
C ASP A 241 -2.22 10.41 -25.15
N TYR A 242 -2.52 9.89 -23.96
CA TYR A 242 -1.70 10.12 -22.77
C TYR A 242 -0.26 9.62 -22.97
N TRP A 243 -0.07 8.36 -23.35
CA TRP A 243 1.27 7.79 -23.56
C TRP A 243 2.05 8.53 -24.64
N LYS A 244 1.39 8.88 -25.75
CA LYS A 244 2.00 9.66 -26.82
C LYS A 244 2.39 11.06 -26.37
N SER A 245 1.53 11.74 -25.62
CA SER A 245 1.79 13.08 -25.08
C SER A 245 2.96 13.05 -24.09
N GLU A 246 2.98 12.09 -23.18
CA GLU A 246 4.06 11.95 -22.20
C GLU A 246 5.40 11.69 -22.89
N LEU A 247 5.40 10.84 -23.92
CA LEU A 247 6.61 10.48 -24.64
C LEU A 247 7.22 11.62 -25.46
N LEU A 248 6.36 12.42 -26.12
CA LEU A 248 6.80 13.49 -27.02
C LEU A 248 7.01 14.83 -26.32
N SER A 249 6.18 15.11 -25.31
CA SER A 249 6.07 16.44 -24.68
C SER A 249 6.08 16.41 -23.15
N GLY A 250 6.25 15.24 -22.53
CA GLY A 250 6.37 15.11 -21.08
C GLY A 250 7.68 15.67 -20.54
N ASP A 251 7.82 15.63 -19.22
CA ASP A 251 9.03 16.10 -18.54
C ASP A 251 10.25 15.31 -19.03
N GLU A 252 11.36 15.99 -19.33
CA GLU A 252 12.54 15.35 -19.90
C GLU A 252 13.13 14.26 -18.98
N ALA A 253 13.00 14.43 -17.67
CA ALA A 253 13.47 13.47 -16.69
C ALA A 253 12.61 12.19 -16.66
N THR A 254 11.33 12.25 -17.04
CA THR A 254 10.39 11.12 -16.87
C THR A 254 9.81 10.58 -18.17
N ARG A 255 9.86 11.33 -19.27
CA ARG A 255 9.23 10.95 -20.55
C ARG A 255 9.69 9.60 -21.11
N HIS A 256 10.92 9.20 -20.81
CA HIS A 256 11.46 7.90 -21.23
C HIS A 256 10.71 6.73 -20.57
N TYR A 257 10.09 6.92 -19.40
CA TYR A 257 9.30 5.89 -18.73
C TYR A 257 8.03 5.53 -19.50
N ALA A 258 7.49 6.44 -20.31
CA ALA A 258 6.33 6.16 -21.16
C ALA A 258 6.58 4.97 -22.13
N LEU A 259 7.85 4.70 -22.47
CA LEU A 259 8.23 3.53 -23.29
C LEU A 259 7.84 2.20 -22.63
N TYR A 260 8.00 2.07 -21.30
CA TYR A 260 7.60 0.85 -20.58
C TYR A 260 6.08 0.68 -20.57
N GLY A 261 5.33 1.78 -20.41
CA GLY A 261 3.87 1.76 -20.51
C GLY A 261 3.40 1.31 -21.89
N ILE A 262 3.97 1.89 -22.96
CA ILE A 262 3.66 1.50 -24.34
C ILE A 262 4.03 0.04 -24.59
N ALA A 263 5.21 -0.42 -24.16
CA ALA A 263 5.60 -1.82 -24.31
C ALA A 263 4.63 -2.80 -23.67
N ARG A 264 4.14 -2.46 -22.46
CA ARG A 264 3.29 -3.35 -21.69
C ARG A 264 1.85 -3.39 -22.18
N PHE A 265 1.29 -2.24 -22.58
CA PHE A 265 -0.14 -2.13 -22.93
C PHE A 265 -0.40 -2.08 -24.44
N TYR A 266 0.60 -1.74 -25.25
CA TYR A 266 0.54 -1.66 -26.71
C TYR A 266 1.74 -2.39 -27.36
N PRO A 267 1.92 -3.69 -27.07
CA PRO A 267 3.13 -4.43 -27.44
C PRO A 267 3.38 -4.46 -28.95
N ASP A 268 2.33 -4.50 -29.77
CA ASP A 268 2.47 -4.54 -31.24
C ASP A 268 3.08 -3.23 -31.77
N ILE A 269 2.66 -2.09 -31.21
CA ILE A 269 3.24 -0.78 -31.52
C ILE A 269 4.69 -0.72 -31.03
N ALA A 270 4.95 -1.24 -29.83
CA ALA A 270 6.27 -1.23 -29.22
C ALA A 270 7.29 -2.06 -30.03
N LEU A 271 6.89 -3.25 -30.50
CA LEU A 271 7.72 -4.11 -31.35
C LEU A 271 8.13 -3.42 -32.66
N GLU A 272 7.30 -2.55 -33.21
CA GLU A 272 7.62 -1.79 -34.41
C GLU A 272 8.48 -0.55 -34.13
N MET A 273 8.15 0.17 -33.06
CA MET A 273 8.70 1.50 -32.76
C MET A 273 10.04 1.44 -32.02
N LEU A 274 10.12 0.66 -30.93
CA LEU A 274 11.26 0.67 -30.02
C LEU A 274 12.59 0.27 -30.67
N PRO A 275 12.65 -0.66 -31.64
CA PRO A 275 13.92 -0.99 -32.30
C PRO A 275 14.46 0.17 -33.15
N LYS A 276 13.58 1.00 -33.70
CA LYS A 276 13.97 2.22 -34.44
C LYS A 276 14.55 3.25 -33.47
N TRP A 277 13.91 3.41 -32.31
CA TRP A 277 14.29 4.39 -31.29
C TRP A 277 15.61 4.02 -30.59
N ALA A 278 15.85 2.73 -30.34
CA ALA A 278 17.15 2.25 -29.85
C ALA A 278 18.32 2.62 -30.79
N ARG A 279 18.06 2.73 -32.09
CA ARG A 279 19.05 3.08 -33.13
C ARG A 279 19.13 4.59 -33.42
N GLU A 280 18.22 5.41 -32.90
CA GLU A 280 18.18 6.84 -33.19
C GLU A 280 19.32 7.56 -32.47
N THR A 281 20.38 7.90 -33.21
CA THR A 281 21.61 8.48 -32.65
C THR A 281 21.43 9.92 -32.17
N LYS A 282 20.36 10.60 -32.57
CA LYS A 282 20.02 11.94 -32.06
C LYS A 282 19.37 11.93 -30.68
N MET A 283 18.89 10.78 -30.21
CA MET A 283 18.32 10.63 -28.87
C MET A 283 19.42 10.43 -27.83
N ALA A 284 19.17 10.93 -26.61
CA ALA A 284 20.06 10.69 -25.48
C ALA A 284 20.20 9.18 -25.21
N GLU A 285 21.39 8.76 -24.77
CA GLU A 285 21.70 7.35 -24.53
C GLU A 285 20.73 6.68 -23.55
N VAL A 286 20.33 7.37 -22.47
CA VAL A 286 19.34 6.89 -21.50
C VAL A 286 18.04 6.50 -22.19
N PHE A 287 17.56 7.32 -23.12
CA PHE A 287 16.32 7.07 -23.85
C PHE A 287 16.42 5.84 -24.75
N ARG A 288 17.58 5.65 -25.38
CA ARG A 288 17.88 4.48 -26.21
C ARG A 288 17.98 3.20 -25.36
N ILE A 289 18.62 3.28 -24.19
CA ILE A 289 18.66 2.19 -23.20
C ILE A 289 17.25 1.83 -22.73
N SER A 290 16.43 2.83 -22.39
CA SER A 290 15.04 2.59 -21.99
C SER A 290 14.20 1.96 -23.10
N ALA A 291 14.42 2.33 -24.37
CA ALA A 291 13.76 1.67 -25.50
C ALA A 291 14.15 0.17 -25.62
N ILE A 292 15.41 -0.15 -25.38
CA ILE A 292 15.91 -1.54 -25.37
C ILE A 292 15.31 -2.32 -24.20
N GLN A 293 15.30 -1.75 -23.00
CA GLN A 293 14.72 -2.41 -21.83
C GLN A 293 13.21 -2.60 -21.96
N ALA A 294 12.51 -1.59 -22.48
CA ALA A 294 11.08 -1.64 -22.73
C ALA A 294 10.71 -2.75 -23.74
N LEU A 295 11.57 -3.09 -24.70
CA LEU A 295 11.31 -4.23 -25.61
C LEU A 295 11.15 -5.55 -24.85
N ALA A 296 11.93 -5.78 -23.79
CA ALA A 296 11.76 -6.98 -22.97
C ALA A 296 10.45 -6.96 -22.16
N ASP A 297 9.96 -5.77 -21.80
CA ASP A 297 8.71 -5.59 -21.07
C ASP A 297 7.45 -5.85 -21.90
N THR A 298 7.58 -5.99 -23.23
CA THR A 298 6.49 -6.48 -24.08
C THR A 298 6.07 -7.91 -23.73
N GLN A 299 6.95 -8.70 -23.10
CA GLN A 299 6.77 -10.13 -22.80
C GLN A 299 6.35 -10.94 -24.04
N ARG A 300 6.81 -10.52 -25.22
CA ARG A 300 6.55 -11.15 -26.52
C ARG A 300 7.78 -11.94 -26.99
N PRO A 301 7.63 -13.20 -27.43
CA PRO A 301 8.76 -13.96 -28.00
C PRO A 301 9.38 -13.27 -29.22
N GLU A 302 8.61 -12.49 -29.96
CA GLU A 302 9.06 -11.70 -31.11
C GLU A 302 10.12 -10.65 -30.75
N ALA A 303 10.14 -10.17 -29.50
CA ALA A 303 11.15 -9.21 -29.05
C ALA A 303 12.54 -9.85 -28.84
N LEU A 304 12.62 -11.16 -28.64
CA LEU A 304 13.89 -11.83 -28.35
C LEU A 304 14.91 -11.74 -29.51
N PRO A 305 14.59 -12.16 -30.76
CA PRO A 305 15.53 -12.04 -31.86
C PRO A 305 15.88 -10.57 -32.19
N ILE A 306 14.98 -9.64 -31.87
CA ILE A 306 15.24 -8.20 -32.02
C ILE A 306 16.31 -7.74 -31.03
N LEU A 307 16.19 -8.14 -29.75
CA LEU A 307 17.15 -7.79 -28.70
C LEU A 307 18.52 -8.42 -28.93
N GLU A 308 18.57 -9.67 -29.39
CA GLU A 308 19.82 -10.34 -29.77
C GLU A 308 20.50 -9.59 -30.92
N LYS A 309 19.76 -9.24 -31.97
CA LYS A 309 20.26 -8.43 -33.08
C LYS A 309 20.78 -7.07 -32.63
N LEU A 310 20.05 -6.38 -31.73
CA LEU A 310 20.50 -5.09 -31.18
C LEU A 310 21.78 -5.24 -30.35
N SER A 311 21.93 -6.33 -29.60
CA SER A 311 23.14 -6.64 -28.85
C SER A 311 24.35 -6.80 -29.77
N ASP A 312 24.19 -7.53 -30.88
CA ASP A 312 25.24 -7.73 -31.87
C ASP A 312 25.60 -6.42 -32.59
N GLU A 313 24.59 -5.63 -32.98
CA GLU A 313 24.77 -4.35 -33.67
C GLU A 313 25.51 -3.30 -32.81
N PHE A 314 25.20 -3.22 -31.50
CA PHE A 314 25.85 -2.25 -30.61
C PHE A 314 27.18 -2.76 -30.03
N GLY A 315 27.45 -4.06 -30.08
CA GLY A 315 28.65 -4.69 -29.53
C GLY A 315 28.60 -4.84 -28.01
N SER A 316 29.10 -5.97 -27.51
CA SER A 316 29.01 -6.39 -26.09
C SER A 316 29.67 -5.44 -25.09
N ASP A 317 30.61 -4.62 -25.54
CA ASP A 317 31.41 -3.76 -24.66
C ASP A 317 30.74 -2.40 -24.42
N THR A 318 29.70 -2.05 -25.19
CA THR A 318 28.94 -0.80 -25.04
C THR A 318 27.81 -0.96 -24.03
N GLU A 319 27.38 0.15 -23.40
CA GLU A 319 26.25 0.13 -22.48
C GLU A 319 24.94 -0.27 -23.16
N LEU A 320 24.74 0.15 -24.42
CA LEU A 320 23.59 -0.27 -25.23
C LEU A 320 23.62 -1.76 -25.55
N GLY A 321 24.77 -2.32 -25.92
CA GLY A 321 24.91 -3.75 -26.17
C GLY A 321 24.69 -4.59 -24.90
N LYS A 322 25.24 -4.16 -23.76
CA LYS A 322 24.98 -4.78 -22.45
C LYS A 322 23.50 -4.72 -22.08
N ALA A 323 22.85 -3.56 -22.27
CA ALA A 323 21.43 -3.41 -22.01
C ALA A 323 20.60 -4.38 -22.88
N ALA A 324 20.93 -4.52 -24.17
CA ALA A 324 20.24 -5.43 -25.09
C ALA A 324 20.45 -6.91 -24.69
N SER A 325 21.69 -7.31 -24.43
CA SER A 325 22.02 -8.68 -23.99
C SER A 325 21.31 -9.05 -22.68
N ASN A 326 21.32 -8.14 -21.69
CA ASN A 326 20.66 -8.36 -20.41
C ASN A 326 19.14 -8.42 -20.55
N SER A 327 18.56 -7.56 -21.40
CA SER A 327 17.13 -7.55 -21.69
C SER A 327 16.69 -8.83 -22.41
N ALA A 328 17.49 -9.35 -23.35
CA ALA A 328 17.24 -10.64 -24.01
C ALA A 328 17.23 -11.80 -23.01
N LYS A 329 18.24 -11.87 -22.13
CA LYS A 329 18.33 -12.90 -21.07
C LYS A 329 17.14 -12.83 -20.10
N PHE A 330 16.76 -11.62 -19.70
CA PHE A 330 15.62 -11.39 -18.82
C PHE A 330 14.30 -11.84 -19.49
N LEU A 331 14.06 -11.43 -20.74
CA LEU A 331 12.88 -11.82 -21.49
C LEU A 331 12.79 -13.34 -21.66
N ASN A 332 13.89 -14.00 -22.07
CA ASN A 332 13.93 -15.45 -22.24
C ASN A 332 13.57 -16.18 -20.94
N THR A 333 14.14 -15.73 -19.81
CA THR A 333 13.83 -16.27 -18.48
C THR A 333 12.36 -16.08 -18.11
N SER A 334 11.80 -14.90 -18.39
CA SER A 334 10.40 -14.58 -18.09
C SER A 334 9.43 -15.41 -18.94
N LEU A 335 9.71 -15.58 -20.23
CA LEU A 335 8.92 -16.43 -21.14
C LEU A 335 8.93 -17.89 -20.68
N ALA A 336 10.08 -18.41 -20.24
CA ALA A 336 10.20 -19.76 -19.69
C ALA A 336 9.37 -19.94 -18.39
N LYS A 337 9.32 -18.93 -17.51
CA LYS A 337 8.46 -18.96 -16.32
C LYS A 337 6.98 -18.95 -16.68
N LEU A 338 6.59 -18.13 -17.66
CA LEU A 338 5.20 -18.04 -18.13
C LEU A 338 4.73 -19.36 -18.76
N SER A 339 5.58 -20.04 -19.53
CA SER A 339 5.26 -21.34 -20.13
C SER A 339 5.16 -22.45 -19.07
N ALA A 340 6.04 -22.45 -18.07
CA ALA A 340 5.98 -23.39 -16.95
C ALA A 340 4.68 -23.23 -16.14
N ASN A 341 4.28 -21.99 -15.85
CA ASN A 341 3.06 -21.71 -15.08
C ASN A 341 1.77 -22.11 -15.82
N ARG A 342 1.73 -21.94 -17.15
CA ARG A 342 0.56 -22.37 -17.96
C ARG A 342 0.37 -23.90 -17.94
N THR A 343 1.46 -24.66 -17.85
CA THR A 343 1.40 -26.13 -17.79
C THR A 343 0.87 -26.64 -16.43
N ALA A 344 0.98 -25.86 -15.36
CA ALA A 344 0.58 -26.26 -14.01
C ALA A 344 -0.93 -26.11 -13.69
N THR A 345 -1.74 -25.49 -14.57
CA THR A 345 -3.14 -25.11 -14.23
C THR A 345 -4.22 -26.09 -14.73
N VAL A 346 -3.90 -27.33 -15.10
CA VAL A 346 -4.92 -28.35 -15.43
C VAL A 346 -4.67 -29.63 -14.66
N SER A 347 -5.22 -29.70 -13.44
CA SER A 347 -5.43 -30.95 -12.72
C SER A 347 -6.81 -30.87 -12.09
N PHE A 348 -7.84 -31.20 -12.86
CA PHE A 348 -9.18 -31.41 -12.31
C PHE A 348 -9.11 -32.64 -11.39
N ARG A 349 -9.41 -32.44 -10.10
CA ARG A 349 -9.79 -33.56 -9.24
C ARG A 349 -11.11 -34.10 -9.79
N SER A 350 -11.05 -35.20 -10.52
CA SER A 350 -12.21 -36.04 -10.79
C SER A 350 -12.68 -36.62 -9.46
N SER A 351 -13.62 -35.94 -8.79
CA SER A 351 -14.37 -36.55 -7.69
C SER A 351 -15.29 -37.60 -8.30
N VAL A 352 -14.84 -38.84 -8.28
CA VAL A 352 -15.73 -40.00 -8.42
C VAL A 352 -16.68 -39.94 -7.24
N ALA A 353 -17.93 -39.54 -7.50
CA ALA A 353 -19.01 -39.71 -6.55
C ALA A 353 -19.30 -41.21 -6.44
N THR A 354 -18.73 -41.85 -5.43
CA THR A 354 -19.10 -43.21 -5.05
C THR A 354 -20.51 -43.16 -4.46
N SER A 355 -21.48 -43.59 -5.26
CA SER A 355 -22.79 -44.02 -4.76
C SER A 355 -22.62 -45.29 -3.91
N GLN A 356 -23.59 -45.52 -3.01
CA GLN A 356 -23.81 -46.70 -2.17
C GLN A 356 -23.26 -46.55 -0.74
N PHE A 357 -24.16 -46.42 0.25
CA PHE A 357 -24.73 -47.59 0.90
C PHE A 357 -26.14 -47.27 1.43
N GLN A 358 -26.95 -48.34 1.45
CA GLN A 358 -28.35 -48.43 1.86
C GLN A 358 -28.59 -48.10 3.33
#